data_AF-A0A942DKD9-F1
#
_entry.id   AF-A0A942DKD9-F1
#
_cell.length_a   1.000
_cell.length_b   1.000
_cell.length_c   1.000
_cell.angle_alpha   90.00
_cell.angle_beta   90.00
_cell.angle_gamma   90.00
#
_symmetry.space_group_name_H-M   'P 1'
#
loop_
_entity.id
_entity.type
_entity.pdbx_description
1 polymer ?
#
loop_
_entity_poly.entity_id
_entity_poly.type
_entity_poly.pdbx_seq_one_letter_code
_entity_poly.pdbx_strand_id
1 'polypeptide(L)'
;MKRLALCLAVFFLALISPAFAIEERPVNFIFLIDVSGSMVLKSTMVTAADGTQVTLFEALRQALKQVAEDPRLINPKSRISFITFGTKITEKTDWPSKLETAEDRQSLLKVIQSPDALNADKHGDTYMGGALALALQKANQMYSDTDPCTTTFIVMLTDGWDEPPAGATVKVRTVASDLTKKQSEILKKVGIKTWKVLVIGLQRLPDKKAGTTTAKELADLLGGGFIDVTKQAGGTVSERIFLALKSQVEQLKGQLTLGEGKSLKNGVVDFGTVVGNGSAKASFPLQLKSCYAEEISGLKDVTSTVPSSKLKELLGTSASLTGGACQSITTIPTDAITLHVAPTQIAPSGELGNRSSTSQEIAIDAQAHTNCPAGHYAGCFKLDSTAKVPEYIGWTLRVPGRVVADPEALKVKMRKPGFLWAEDSDVDLIGKIKELPGAHAQANYDVQILPQRATMVSSKKGDAADSRAIAEDEINGGKPLSFALDTAKADSHEFKLNVAIKANQAPGKYAGVLGVKISGPAETVAPTEIPFEVTVEPSAWEEIAPLAIPILFVLVLSIIFGLFLWITNLKRD
;
A
#
# COMPACT_ATOMS: atom_id res chain seq x y z
N MET A 1 -17.85 11.45 31.66
CA MET A 1 -16.75 10.45 31.53
C MET A 1 -17.09 9.24 30.65
N LYS A 2 -18.28 8.63 30.72
CA LYS A 2 -18.65 7.44 29.90
C LYS A 2 -18.65 7.65 28.36
N ARG A 3 -18.86 8.89 27.87
CA ARG A 3 -18.84 9.18 26.41
C ARG A 3 -17.43 9.36 25.83
N LEU A 4 -16.45 9.72 26.65
CA LEU A 4 -15.05 9.88 26.21
C LEU A 4 -14.36 8.52 26.02
N ALA A 5 -14.71 7.53 26.85
CA ALA A 5 -14.23 6.16 26.73
C ALA A 5 -14.79 5.43 25.48
N LEU A 6 -16.01 5.75 25.06
CA LEU A 6 -16.62 5.17 23.86
C LEU A 6 -16.00 5.75 22.57
N CYS A 7 -15.68 7.03 22.55
CA CYS A 7 -14.95 7.63 21.42
C CYS A 7 -13.50 7.14 21.33
N LEU A 8 -12.81 6.91 22.46
CA LEU A 8 -11.46 6.32 22.44
C LEU A 8 -11.47 4.87 21.96
N ALA A 9 -12.47 4.06 22.33
CA ALA A 9 -12.58 2.67 21.88
C ALA A 9 -12.85 2.57 20.37
N VAL A 10 -13.65 3.48 19.80
CA VAL A 10 -13.90 3.55 18.35
C VAL A 10 -12.67 4.06 17.59
N PHE A 11 -11.87 4.95 18.18
CA PHE A 11 -10.61 5.42 17.59
C PHE A 11 -9.51 4.36 17.61
N PHE A 12 -9.46 3.49 18.63
CA PHE A 12 -8.51 2.38 18.69
C PHE A 12 -8.92 1.19 17.79
N LEU A 13 -10.21 0.99 17.53
CA LEU A 13 -10.69 -0.02 16.57
C LEU A 13 -10.48 0.39 15.10
N ALA A 14 -10.36 1.69 14.80
CA ALA A 14 -10.10 2.20 13.45
C ALA A 14 -8.61 2.19 13.03
N LEU A 15 -7.69 1.87 13.95
CA LEU A 15 -6.24 1.83 13.71
C LEU A 15 -5.64 0.43 13.77
N ILE A 16 -6.47 -0.61 13.89
CA ILE A 16 -6.03 -1.98 13.67
C ILE A 16 -6.06 -2.20 12.16
N SER A 17 -5.03 -1.76 11.45
CA SER A 17 -4.67 -2.40 10.19
C SER A 17 -4.56 -3.90 10.50
N PRO A 18 -5.23 -4.80 9.75
CA PRO A 18 -4.98 -6.21 9.92
C PRO A 18 -3.50 -6.43 9.60
N ALA A 19 -2.70 -6.59 10.65
CA ALA A 19 -1.38 -7.17 10.51
C ALA A 19 -1.64 -8.62 10.11
N PHE A 20 -1.69 -8.87 8.80
CA PHE A 20 -1.77 -10.22 8.29
C PHE A 20 -0.53 -10.94 8.82
N ALA A 21 -0.75 -11.96 9.65
CA ALA A 21 0.35 -12.78 10.15
C ALA A 21 1.05 -13.37 8.92
N ILE A 22 2.31 -12.96 8.69
CA ILE A 22 3.14 -13.53 7.64
C ILE A 22 3.25 -15.02 7.95
N GLU A 23 2.59 -15.85 7.13
CA GLU A 23 2.65 -17.29 7.27
C GLU A 23 4.13 -17.73 7.18
N GLU A 24 4.64 -18.36 8.25
CA GLU A 24 6.01 -18.84 8.28
C GLU A 24 6.23 -19.84 7.15
N ARG A 25 7.14 -19.52 6.21
CA ARG A 25 7.42 -20.32 5.02
C ARG A 25 8.44 -21.42 5.39
N PRO A 26 8.06 -22.71 5.59
CA PRO A 26 9.04 -23.75 5.82
C PRO A 26 9.98 -23.89 4.64
N VAL A 27 11.28 -24.04 4.92
CA VAL A 27 12.32 -24.22 3.90
C VAL A 27 13.15 -25.43 4.28
N ASN A 28 13.16 -26.44 3.42
CA ASN A 28 13.99 -27.61 3.61
C ASN A 28 15.42 -27.33 3.12
N PHE A 29 16.42 -27.83 3.85
CA PHE A 29 17.81 -27.77 3.44
C PHE A 29 18.44 -29.16 3.39
N ILE A 30 19.21 -29.41 2.34
CA ILE A 30 20.11 -30.54 2.22
C ILE A 30 21.51 -29.95 2.00
N PHE A 31 22.31 -29.96 3.05
CA PHE A 31 23.68 -29.48 3.00
C PHE A 31 24.60 -30.59 2.55
N LEU A 32 25.28 -30.38 1.43
CA LEU A 32 26.39 -31.19 0.96
C LEU A 32 27.67 -30.49 1.42
N ILE A 33 28.39 -31.12 2.33
CA ILE A 33 29.58 -30.56 2.98
C ILE A 33 30.81 -31.28 2.45
N ASP A 34 31.67 -30.54 1.77
CA ASP A 34 32.98 -31.02 1.39
C ASP A 34 33.86 -31.21 2.64
N VAL A 35 34.34 -32.42 2.83
CA VAL A 35 35.23 -32.80 3.94
C VAL A 35 36.58 -33.27 3.43
N SER A 36 36.91 -33.06 2.15
CA SER A 36 38.15 -33.52 1.52
C SER A 36 39.41 -32.93 2.15
N GLY A 37 40.58 -33.48 1.77
CA GLY A 37 41.85 -33.08 2.35
C GLY A 37 42.18 -31.60 2.09
N SER A 38 41.75 -31.05 0.94
CA SER A 38 41.96 -29.64 0.56
C SER A 38 41.35 -28.65 1.55
N MET A 39 40.24 -29.04 2.20
CA MET A 39 39.51 -28.23 3.18
C MET A 39 40.31 -27.95 4.46
N VAL A 40 41.39 -28.70 4.73
CA VAL A 40 42.24 -28.57 5.93
C VAL A 40 43.71 -28.29 5.63
N LEU A 41 44.06 -28.00 4.38
CA LEU A 41 45.43 -27.66 4.01
C LEU A 41 45.83 -26.27 4.52
N LYS A 42 47.13 -26.09 4.82
CA LYS A 42 47.66 -24.77 5.16
C LYS A 42 47.49 -23.74 4.03
N SER A 43 47.57 -24.20 2.78
CA SER A 43 47.43 -23.35 1.58
C SER A 43 46.02 -22.79 1.39
N THR A 44 45.03 -23.34 2.09
CA THR A 44 43.63 -22.92 2.01
C THR A 44 43.17 -22.19 3.26
N MET A 45 44.05 -21.90 4.24
CA MET A 45 43.65 -21.19 5.45
C MET A 45 43.10 -19.78 5.16
N VAL A 46 42.14 -19.37 5.97
CA VAL A 46 41.42 -18.10 5.86
C VAL A 46 41.41 -17.37 7.20
N THR A 47 41.19 -16.07 7.15
CA THR A 47 41.18 -15.22 8.36
C THR A 47 39.81 -15.26 9.01
N ALA A 48 39.76 -15.63 10.30
CA ALA A 48 38.57 -15.61 11.14
C ALA A 48 38.27 -14.20 11.69
N ALA A 49 37.14 -14.06 12.39
CA ALA A 49 36.66 -12.76 12.87
C ALA A 49 37.57 -12.12 13.95
N ASP A 50 38.28 -12.96 14.70
CA ASP A 50 39.26 -12.56 15.71
C ASP A 50 40.67 -12.29 15.13
N GLY A 51 40.80 -12.33 13.80
CA GLY A 51 42.06 -12.15 13.09
C GLY A 51 42.96 -13.39 13.05
N THR A 52 42.55 -14.52 13.65
CA THR A 52 43.31 -15.77 13.60
C THR A 52 43.19 -16.45 12.24
N GLN A 53 44.17 -17.29 11.89
CA GLN A 53 44.09 -18.13 10.69
C GLN A 53 43.41 -19.46 11.06
N VAL A 54 42.32 -19.78 10.35
CA VAL A 54 41.56 -21.02 10.49
C VAL A 54 41.50 -21.76 9.15
N THR A 55 41.21 -23.05 9.16
CA THR A 55 41.01 -23.82 7.92
C THR A 55 39.71 -23.44 7.22
N LEU A 56 39.57 -23.71 5.91
CA LEU A 56 38.29 -23.57 5.21
C LEU A 56 37.21 -24.41 5.87
N PHE A 57 37.56 -25.62 6.30
CA PHE A 57 36.68 -26.50 7.04
C PHE A 57 36.12 -25.86 8.31
N GLU A 58 36.97 -25.19 9.10
CA GLU A 58 36.53 -24.49 10.31
C GLU A 58 35.64 -23.29 9.97
N ALA A 59 35.99 -22.50 8.94
CA ALA A 59 35.14 -21.41 8.48
C ALA A 59 33.75 -21.91 8.01
N LEU A 60 33.70 -23.04 7.30
CA LEU A 60 32.46 -23.69 6.91
C LEU A 60 31.64 -24.14 8.12
N ARG A 61 32.29 -24.74 9.12
CA ARG A 61 31.65 -25.20 10.35
C ARG A 61 31.01 -24.03 11.11
N GLN A 62 31.71 -22.89 11.19
CA GLN A 62 31.16 -21.66 11.77
C GLN A 62 29.99 -21.10 10.95
N ALA A 63 30.02 -21.19 9.62
CA ALA A 63 28.90 -20.77 8.79
C ALA A 63 27.65 -21.64 9.02
N LEU A 64 27.82 -22.97 9.07
CA LEU A 64 26.72 -23.90 9.37
C LEU A 64 26.12 -23.65 10.76
N LYS A 65 26.97 -23.33 11.75
CA LYS A 65 26.52 -22.91 13.08
C LYS A 65 25.65 -21.66 12.99
N GLN A 66 26.09 -20.60 12.31
CA GLN A 66 25.31 -19.36 12.16
C GLN A 66 23.96 -19.61 11.46
N VAL A 67 23.95 -20.46 10.43
CA VAL A 67 22.71 -20.84 9.73
C VAL A 67 21.76 -21.61 10.65
N ALA A 68 22.28 -22.56 11.43
CA ALA A 68 21.50 -23.33 12.40
C ALA A 68 21.05 -22.50 13.62
N GLU A 69 21.72 -21.40 13.94
CA GLU A 69 21.32 -20.48 15.02
C GLU A 69 20.16 -19.57 14.62
N ASP A 70 20.05 -19.16 13.34
CA ASP A 70 19.03 -18.19 12.90
C ASP A 70 17.67 -18.88 12.62
N PRO A 71 16.64 -18.68 13.48
CA PRO A 71 15.32 -19.29 13.28
C PRO A 71 14.58 -18.74 12.06
N ARG A 72 15.01 -17.61 11.49
CA ARG A 72 14.43 -17.06 10.26
C ARG A 72 14.89 -17.80 9.01
N LEU A 73 16.04 -18.48 9.07
CA LEU A 73 16.54 -19.33 7.98
C LEU A 73 16.00 -20.75 8.09
N ILE A 74 16.10 -21.34 9.28
CA ILE A 74 15.57 -22.67 9.57
C ILE A 74 14.53 -22.51 10.67
N ASN A 75 13.28 -22.34 10.25
CA ASN A 75 12.14 -22.22 11.17
C ASN A 75 11.74 -23.61 11.73
N PRO A 76 10.89 -23.66 12.77
CA PRO A 76 10.49 -24.91 13.42
C PRO A 76 9.86 -25.95 12.48
N LYS A 77 9.21 -25.50 11.39
CA LYS A 77 8.57 -26.37 10.40
C LYS A 77 9.51 -26.83 9.27
N SER A 78 10.74 -26.32 9.25
CA SER A 78 11.76 -26.65 8.25
C SER A 78 12.42 -28.00 8.53
N ARG A 79 12.80 -28.72 7.47
CA ARG A 79 13.57 -29.96 7.59
C ARG A 79 15.00 -29.75 7.12
N ILE A 80 15.94 -30.45 7.74
CA ILE A 80 17.35 -30.34 7.42
C ILE A 80 17.99 -31.73 7.28
N SER A 81 18.96 -31.85 6.38
CA SER A 81 19.79 -33.03 6.21
C SER A 81 21.22 -32.61 5.88
N PHE A 82 22.18 -33.36 6.40
CA PHE A 82 23.60 -33.12 6.20
C PHE A 82 24.22 -34.35 5.55
N ILE A 83 24.90 -34.15 4.43
CA ILE A 83 25.64 -35.16 3.70
C ILE A 83 27.08 -34.67 3.59
N THR A 84 28.01 -35.41 4.15
CA THR A 84 29.45 -35.13 3.98
C THR A 84 30.00 -35.89 2.78
N PHE A 85 30.88 -35.27 2.01
CA PHE A 85 31.54 -35.91 0.87
C PHE A 85 33.04 -35.61 0.80
N GLY A 86 33.80 -36.66 0.50
CA GLY A 86 35.25 -36.73 0.28
C GLY A 86 35.51 -38.05 -0.45
N THR A 87 36.38 -38.93 0.07
CA THR A 87 36.45 -40.31 -0.45
C THR A 87 35.17 -41.12 -0.17
N LYS A 88 34.51 -40.84 0.95
CA LYS A 88 33.26 -41.47 1.36
C LYS A 88 32.14 -40.45 1.38
N ILE A 89 30.95 -40.91 1.00
CA ILE A 89 29.72 -40.14 1.11
C ILE A 89 28.97 -40.68 2.31
N THR A 90 28.55 -39.78 3.21
CA THR A 90 27.87 -40.18 4.45
C THR A 90 26.76 -39.20 4.76
N GLU A 91 25.53 -39.69 4.88
CA GLU A 91 24.42 -38.94 5.49
C GLU A 91 24.56 -39.01 7.01
N LYS A 92 24.46 -37.85 7.66
CA LYS A 92 24.48 -37.73 9.12
C LYS A 92 23.07 -37.95 9.67
N THR A 93 22.60 -39.20 9.61
CA THR A 93 21.22 -39.58 10.00
C THR A 93 20.96 -39.48 11.50
N ASP A 94 22.01 -39.48 12.31
CA ASP A 94 22.00 -39.32 13.76
C ASP A 94 21.87 -37.85 14.21
N TRP A 95 21.97 -36.89 13.28
CA TRP A 95 21.82 -35.47 13.60
C TRP A 95 20.35 -35.06 13.59
N PRO A 96 19.95 -34.04 14.39
CA PRO A 96 18.59 -33.51 14.36
C PRO A 96 18.20 -33.07 12.94
N SER A 97 17.11 -33.64 12.41
CA SER A 97 16.58 -33.34 11.07
C SER A 97 15.41 -32.35 11.08
N LYS A 98 14.95 -31.96 12.27
CA LYS A 98 13.94 -30.92 12.53
C LYS A 98 14.37 -30.12 13.75
N LEU A 99 14.12 -28.81 13.74
CA LEU A 99 14.48 -27.89 14.82
C LEU A 99 13.22 -27.27 15.44
N GLU A 100 12.29 -28.12 15.89
CA GLU A 100 10.98 -27.71 16.41
C GLU A 100 11.12 -26.99 17.76
N THR A 101 12.10 -27.40 18.59
CA THR A 101 12.35 -26.85 19.92
C THR A 101 13.71 -26.14 20.02
N ALA A 102 13.90 -25.36 21.10
CA ALA A 102 15.20 -24.77 21.40
C ALA A 102 16.25 -25.85 21.71
N GLU A 103 15.83 -26.96 22.32
CA GLU A 103 16.64 -28.12 22.68
C GLU A 103 17.16 -28.85 21.44
N ASP A 104 16.32 -29.05 20.41
CA ASP A 104 16.74 -29.65 19.14
C ASP A 104 17.82 -28.79 18.47
N ARG A 105 17.62 -27.46 18.48
CA ARG A 105 18.59 -26.50 17.94
C ARG A 105 19.91 -26.56 18.69
N GLN A 106 19.87 -26.51 20.02
CA GLN A 106 21.09 -26.63 20.84
C GLN A 106 21.79 -27.98 20.63
N SER A 107 21.04 -29.06 20.43
CA SER A 107 21.60 -30.38 20.14
C SER A 107 22.32 -30.38 18.79
N LEU A 108 21.72 -29.82 17.74
CA LEU A 108 22.39 -29.68 16.44
C LEU A 108 23.64 -28.82 16.54
N LEU A 109 23.58 -27.68 17.25
CA LEU A 109 24.73 -26.77 17.41
C LEU A 109 25.90 -27.46 18.12
N LYS A 110 25.62 -28.26 19.15
CA LYS A 110 26.65 -29.08 19.83
C LYS A 110 27.30 -30.08 18.88
N VAL A 111 26.51 -30.74 18.03
CA VAL A 111 27.02 -31.75 17.10
C VAL A 111 27.84 -31.09 15.96
N ILE A 112 27.38 -29.97 15.38
CA ILE A 112 28.15 -29.20 14.39
C ILE A 112 29.49 -28.73 14.99
N GLN A 113 29.50 -28.32 16.25
CA GLN A 113 30.71 -27.86 16.94
C GLN A 113 31.58 -29.01 17.48
N SER A 114 31.16 -30.26 17.38
CA SER A 114 31.95 -31.40 17.83
C SER A 114 32.99 -31.80 16.76
N PRO A 115 34.29 -31.79 17.08
CA PRO A 115 35.35 -32.25 16.17
C PRO A 115 35.20 -33.72 15.76
N ASP A 116 34.54 -34.54 16.59
CA ASP A 116 34.36 -35.97 16.36
C ASP A 116 33.17 -36.27 15.43
N ALA A 117 32.14 -35.41 15.46
CA ALA A 117 30.93 -35.61 14.67
C ALA A 117 31.06 -35.11 13.22
N LEU A 118 31.82 -34.02 13.02
CA LEU A 118 32.13 -33.45 11.71
C LEU A 118 33.64 -33.25 11.58
N ASN A 119 34.31 -34.19 10.91
CA ASN A 119 35.75 -34.19 10.70
C ASN A 119 36.12 -34.18 9.21
N ALA A 120 37.32 -33.68 8.91
CA ALA A 120 37.87 -33.71 7.57
C ALA A 120 38.52 -35.06 7.25
N ASP A 121 38.24 -35.58 6.07
CA ASP A 121 38.93 -36.70 5.43
C ASP A 121 40.26 -36.20 4.83
N LYS A 122 41.34 -36.36 5.61
CA LYS A 122 42.67 -35.83 5.29
C LYS A 122 43.33 -36.44 4.04
N HIS A 123 42.74 -37.48 3.43
CA HIS A 123 43.38 -38.27 2.38
C HIS A 123 42.53 -38.43 1.11
N GLY A 124 41.40 -37.72 1.00
CA GLY A 124 40.43 -37.97 -0.06
C GLY A 124 40.29 -36.89 -1.13
N ASP A 125 40.11 -37.35 -2.37
CA ASP A 125 39.61 -36.58 -3.50
C ASP A 125 38.09 -36.32 -3.35
N THR A 126 37.56 -35.37 -4.12
CA THR A 126 36.19 -34.87 -3.97
C THR A 126 35.20 -35.58 -4.90
N TYR A 127 34.32 -36.44 -4.37
CA TYR A 127 33.29 -37.12 -5.17
C TYR A 127 31.92 -36.43 -5.11
N MET A 128 31.74 -35.39 -5.93
CA MET A 128 30.49 -34.59 -5.98
C MET A 128 29.32 -35.39 -6.54
N GLY A 129 29.57 -36.24 -7.54
CA GLY A 129 28.52 -37.03 -8.22
C GLY A 129 27.72 -37.91 -7.27
N GLY A 130 28.38 -38.65 -6.39
CA GLY A 130 27.67 -39.49 -5.42
C GLY A 130 26.99 -38.69 -4.31
N ALA A 131 27.56 -37.56 -3.88
CA ALA A 131 26.93 -36.65 -2.92
C ALA A 131 25.59 -36.11 -3.46
N LEU A 132 25.57 -35.66 -4.72
CA LEU A 132 24.35 -35.21 -5.39
C LEU A 132 23.33 -36.33 -5.58
N ALA A 133 23.76 -37.57 -5.82
CA ALA A 133 22.83 -38.69 -5.99
C ALA A 133 22.08 -38.98 -4.68
N LEU A 134 22.80 -38.97 -3.55
CA LEU A 134 22.19 -39.10 -2.23
C LEU A 134 21.30 -37.88 -1.90
N ALA A 135 21.73 -36.67 -2.30
CA ALA A 135 20.91 -35.46 -2.16
C ALA A 135 19.59 -35.55 -2.93
N LEU A 136 19.62 -36.06 -4.17
CA LEU A 136 18.43 -36.29 -4.98
C LEU A 136 17.48 -37.29 -4.31
N GLN A 137 18.01 -38.41 -3.81
CA GLN A 137 17.22 -39.38 -3.06
C GLN A 137 16.56 -38.73 -1.84
N LYS A 138 17.33 -37.94 -1.07
CA LYS A 138 16.83 -37.27 0.13
C LYS A 138 15.81 -36.19 -0.18
N ALA A 139 16.03 -35.40 -1.23
CA ALA A 139 15.09 -34.40 -1.69
C ALA A 139 13.76 -35.04 -2.12
N ASN A 140 13.80 -36.19 -2.79
CA ASN A 140 12.59 -36.96 -3.13
C ASN A 140 11.88 -37.52 -1.90
N GLN A 141 12.62 -37.97 -0.87
CA GLN A 141 12.04 -38.38 0.40
C GLN A 141 11.34 -37.18 1.08
N MET A 142 12.04 -36.05 1.24
CA MET A 142 11.48 -34.84 1.84
C MET A 142 10.25 -34.34 1.07
N TYR A 143 10.27 -34.40 -0.26
CA TYR A 143 9.14 -34.03 -1.11
C TYR A 143 7.93 -34.97 -0.94
N SER A 144 8.16 -36.26 -0.65
CA SER A 144 7.07 -37.20 -0.33
C SER A 144 6.51 -36.97 1.08
N ASP A 145 7.37 -36.55 2.01
CA ASP A 145 7.04 -36.36 3.43
C ASP A 145 6.50 -34.95 3.78
N THR A 146 6.55 -34.00 2.83
CA THR A 146 6.16 -32.60 3.03
C THR A 146 5.27 -32.11 1.89
N ASP A 147 4.66 -30.92 2.05
CA ASP A 147 3.92 -30.29 0.95
C ASP A 147 4.89 -30.06 -0.22
N PRO A 148 4.57 -30.49 -1.46
CA PRO A 148 5.29 -30.15 -2.70
C PRO A 148 5.61 -28.66 -2.88
N CYS A 149 4.86 -27.78 -2.20
CA CYS A 149 5.06 -26.35 -2.12
C CYS A 149 6.19 -25.88 -1.17
N THR A 150 6.69 -26.77 -0.31
CA THR A 150 7.83 -26.48 0.56
C THR A 150 9.09 -26.34 -0.28
N THR A 151 9.77 -25.20 -0.16
CA THR A 151 11.01 -24.99 -0.91
C THR A 151 12.12 -25.89 -0.35
N THR A 152 12.82 -26.61 -1.22
CA THR A 152 13.99 -27.42 -0.86
C THR A 152 15.24 -26.83 -1.50
N PHE A 153 16.19 -26.39 -0.67
CA PHE A 153 17.54 -26.05 -1.10
C PHE A 153 18.47 -27.24 -0.97
N ILE A 154 19.17 -27.57 -2.05
CA ILE A 154 20.33 -28.45 -2.03
C ILE A 154 21.55 -27.53 -2.10
N VAL A 155 22.30 -27.43 -1.01
CA VAL A 155 23.42 -26.49 -0.87
C VAL A 155 24.72 -27.27 -0.87
N MET A 156 25.51 -27.15 -1.92
CA MET A 156 26.85 -27.71 -1.99
C MET A 156 27.87 -26.66 -1.56
N LEU A 157 28.61 -26.96 -0.49
CA LEU A 157 29.71 -26.16 0.01
C LEU A 157 31.01 -26.88 -0.36
N THR A 158 31.81 -26.34 -1.28
CA THR A 158 33.01 -27.01 -1.79
C THR A 158 34.12 -26.04 -2.13
N ASP A 159 35.37 -26.52 -2.06
CA ASP A 159 36.56 -25.79 -2.45
C ASP A 159 37.22 -26.35 -3.73
N GLY A 160 36.55 -27.24 -4.47
CA GLY A 160 37.15 -28.01 -5.55
C GLY A 160 36.28 -28.31 -6.76
N TRP A 161 36.60 -29.42 -7.42
CA TRP A 161 35.94 -29.95 -8.62
C TRP A 161 35.69 -31.45 -8.43
N ASP A 162 34.83 -32.04 -9.27
CA ASP A 162 34.53 -33.48 -9.18
C ASP A 162 35.72 -34.34 -9.62
N GLU A 163 36.23 -35.16 -8.70
CA GLU A 163 37.24 -36.20 -8.89
C GLU A 163 36.69 -37.54 -8.37
N PRO A 164 35.86 -38.23 -9.17
CA PRO A 164 35.26 -39.47 -8.75
C PRO A 164 36.32 -40.59 -8.60
N PRO A 165 36.19 -41.47 -7.59
CA PRO A 165 37.11 -42.59 -7.42
C PRO A 165 37.06 -43.54 -8.62
N ALA A 166 38.15 -44.28 -8.86
CA ALA A 166 38.21 -45.24 -9.96
C ALA A 166 37.07 -46.28 -9.86
N GLY A 167 36.34 -46.47 -10.97
CA GLY A 167 35.18 -47.37 -11.02
C GLY A 167 33.87 -46.79 -10.45
N ALA A 168 33.84 -45.49 -10.11
CA ALA A 168 32.60 -44.81 -9.72
C ALA A 168 31.49 -45.01 -10.76
N THR A 169 30.36 -45.57 -10.33
CA THR A 169 29.20 -45.84 -11.19
C THR A 169 28.33 -44.62 -11.41
N VAL A 170 28.40 -43.63 -10.51
CA VAL A 170 27.59 -42.41 -10.56
C VAL A 170 28.44 -41.26 -11.10
N LYS A 171 27.99 -40.64 -12.19
CA LYS A 171 28.65 -39.50 -12.81
C LYS A 171 27.92 -38.22 -12.48
N VAL A 172 28.65 -37.16 -12.09
CA VAL A 172 28.08 -35.87 -11.69
C VAL A 172 27.13 -35.28 -12.74
N ARG A 173 27.49 -35.38 -14.03
CA ARG A 173 26.66 -34.88 -15.15
C ARG A 173 25.34 -35.64 -15.29
N THR A 174 25.33 -36.94 -15.04
CA THR A 174 24.12 -37.76 -15.08
C THR A 174 23.16 -37.33 -13.98
N VAL A 175 23.66 -37.20 -12.75
CA VAL A 175 22.83 -36.79 -11.60
C VAL A 175 22.33 -35.34 -11.75
N ALA A 176 23.15 -34.43 -12.30
CA ALA A 176 22.72 -33.08 -12.59
C ALA A 176 21.56 -33.05 -13.61
N SER A 177 21.60 -33.93 -14.63
CA SER A 177 20.49 -34.12 -15.57
C SER A 177 19.23 -34.66 -14.88
N ASP A 178 19.38 -35.60 -13.96
CA ASP A 178 18.23 -36.17 -13.22
C ASP A 178 17.59 -35.13 -12.29
N LEU A 179 18.40 -34.33 -11.60
CA LEU A 179 17.95 -33.21 -10.76
C LEU A 179 17.19 -32.16 -11.57
N THR A 180 17.73 -31.72 -12.71
CA THR A 180 17.07 -30.72 -13.57
C THR A 180 15.79 -31.24 -14.21
N LYS A 181 15.76 -32.51 -14.59
CA LYS A 181 14.52 -33.20 -15.02
C LYS A 181 13.49 -33.19 -13.90
N LYS A 182 13.89 -33.54 -12.67
CA LYS A 182 12.98 -33.56 -11.52
C LYS A 182 12.45 -32.17 -11.16
N GLN A 183 13.32 -31.15 -11.17
CA GLN A 183 12.92 -29.76 -11.00
C GLN A 183 11.89 -29.33 -12.04
N SER A 184 12.07 -29.75 -13.29
CA SER A 184 11.13 -29.45 -14.38
C SER A 184 9.78 -30.15 -14.20
N GLU A 185 9.78 -31.40 -13.73
CA GLU A 185 8.55 -32.13 -13.38
C GLU A 185 7.77 -31.41 -12.26
N ILE A 186 8.46 -30.99 -11.20
CA ILE A 186 7.86 -30.28 -10.08
C ILE A 186 7.35 -28.90 -10.52
N LEU A 187 8.13 -28.16 -11.31
CA LEU A 187 7.72 -26.87 -11.87
C LEU A 187 6.46 -27.01 -12.73
N LYS A 188 6.34 -28.06 -13.55
CA LYS A 188 5.12 -28.33 -14.33
C LYS A 188 3.92 -28.65 -13.46
N LYS A 189 4.14 -29.33 -12.32
CA LYS A 189 3.07 -29.72 -11.40
C LYS A 189 2.59 -28.57 -10.51
N VAL A 190 3.51 -27.80 -9.94
CA VAL A 190 3.23 -26.75 -8.92
C VAL A 190 3.17 -25.36 -9.55
N GLY A 191 3.72 -25.16 -10.75
CA GLY A 191 3.78 -23.87 -11.44
C GLY A 191 4.88 -22.93 -10.94
N ILE A 192 5.62 -23.30 -9.88
CA ILE A 192 6.77 -22.56 -9.36
C ILE A 192 7.98 -23.46 -9.10
N LYS A 193 9.19 -22.88 -9.10
CA LYS A 193 10.43 -23.58 -8.78
C LYS A 193 10.60 -23.72 -7.27
N THR A 194 10.17 -24.85 -6.70
CA THR A 194 10.34 -25.15 -5.27
C THR A 194 11.66 -25.82 -4.94
N TRP A 195 12.38 -26.37 -5.93
CA TRP A 195 13.70 -26.94 -5.73
C TRP A 195 14.78 -26.01 -6.28
N LYS A 196 15.80 -25.74 -5.47
CA LYS A 196 16.95 -24.91 -5.84
C LYS A 196 18.24 -25.62 -5.47
N VAL A 197 19.19 -25.65 -6.40
CA VAL A 197 20.54 -26.10 -6.09
C VAL A 197 21.47 -24.89 -6.08
N LEU A 198 22.21 -24.75 -4.99
CA LEU A 198 23.20 -23.69 -4.79
C LEU A 198 24.56 -24.35 -4.66
N VAL A 199 25.53 -23.88 -5.44
CA VAL A 199 26.92 -24.30 -5.31
C VAL A 199 27.71 -23.10 -4.82
N ILE A 200 28.24 -23.21 -3.61
CA ILE A 200 29.00 -22.15 -2.94
C ILE A 200 30.47 -22.57 -2.96
N GLY A 201 31.25 -21.88 -3.78
CA GLY A 201 32.70 -22.02 -3.85
C GLY A 201 33.34 -21.29 -2.69
N LEU A 202 34.10 -22.01 -1.87
CA LEU A 202 34.70 -21.51 -0.62
C LEU A 202 36.03 -20.78 -0.83
N GLN A 203 36.64 -20.96 -1.99
CA GLN A 203 37.87 -20.31 -2.43
C GLN A 203 37.79 -19.99 -3.93
N ARG A 204 38.80 -19.29 -4.46
CA ARG A 204 38.88 -19.02 -5.89
C ARG A 204 39.15 -20.32 -6.64
N LEU A 205 38.15 -20.81 -7.37
CA LEU A 205 38.25 -22.03 -8.16
C LEU A 205 38.73 -21.74 -9.58
N PRO A 206 39.51 -22.64 -10.20
CA PRO A 206 39.85 -22.52 -11.61
C PRO A 206 38.59 -22.60 -12.47
N ASP A 207 38.50 -21.78 -13.52
CA ASP A 207 37.33 -21.74 -14.41
C ASP A 207 37.18 -23.02 -15.25
N LYS A 208 38.27 -23.78 -15.47
CA LYS A 208 38.30 -25.05 -16.21
C LYS A 208 39.41 -25.95 -15.69
N LYS A 209 39.15 -27.26 -15.64
CA LYS A 209 40.18 -28.30 -15.48
C LYS A 209 39.82 -29.50 -16.36
N ALA A 210 40.74 -29.90 -17.24
CA ALA A 210 40.49 -30.94 -18.24
C ALA A 210 40.10 -32.27 -17.57
N GLY A 211 39.04 -32.91 -18.09
CA GLY A 211 38.55 -34.20 -17.61
C GLY A 211 37.78 -34.17 -16.29
N THR A 212 37.59 -33.00 -15.68
CA THR A 212 36.84 -32.83 -14.42
C THR A 212 35.64 -31.91 -14.64
N THR A 213 34.71 -31.86 -13.68
CA THR A 213 33.62 -30.87 -13.68
C THR A 213 33.85 -29.90 -12.53
N THR A 214 34.08 -28.63 -12.83
CA THR A 214 34.28 -27.62 -11.78
C THR A 214 32.98 -27.31 -11.05
N ALA A 215 33.05 -26.79 -9.82
CA ALA A 215 31.86 -26.37 -9.07
C ALA A 215 31.00 -25.32 -9.84
N LYS A 216 31.66 -24.45 -10.61
CA LYS A 216 31.00 -23.46 -11.47
C LYS A 216 30.28 -24.13 -12.64
N GLU A 217 30.96 -25.01 -13.38
CA GLU A 217 30.35 -25.79 -14.46
C GLU A 217 29.19 -26.66 -13.94
N LEU A 218 29.32 -27.21 -12.73
CA LEU A 218 28.26 -27.97 -12.08
C LEU A 218 27.03 -27.09 -11.78
N ALA A 219 27.23 -25.89 -11.24
CA ALA A 219 26.16 -24.94 -10.99
C ALA A 219 25.41 -24.58 -12.29
N ASP A 220 26.15 -24.35 -13.38
CA ASP A 220 25.59 -24.08 -14.70
C ASP A 220 24.76 -25.27 -15.22
N LEU A 221 25.27 -26.49 -15.09
CA LEU A 221 24.55 -27.72 -15.47
C LEU A 221 23.26 -27.91 -14.68
N LEU A 222 23.23 -27.49 -13.43
CA LEU A 222 22.07 -27.60 -12.54
C LEU A 222 21.05 -26.47 -12.74
N GLY A 223 21.35 -25.49 -13.60
CA GLY A 223 20.56 -24.26 -13.72
C GLY A 223 20.45 -23.51 -12.38
N GLY A 224 21.44 -23.72 -11.50
CA GLY A 224 21.51 -23.21 -10.14
C GLY A 224 22.36 -21.94 -10.03
N GLY A 225 22.49 -21.42 -8.81
CA GLY A 225 23.36 -20.28 -8.53
C GLY A 225 24.77 -20.73 -8.13
N PHE A 226 25.80 -20.25 -8.83
CA PHE A 226 27.18 -20.32 -8.34
C PHE A 226 27.50 -19.09 -7.51
N ILE A 227 27.88 -19.28 -6.26
CA ILE A 227 28.28 -18.21 -5.35
C ILE A 227 29.76 -18.37 -5.03
N ASP A 228 30.57 -17.42 -5.50
CA ASP A 228 31.99 -17.34 -5.19
C ASP A 228 32.18 -16.41 -3.99
N VAL A 229 32.45 -16.98 -2.81
CA VAL A 229 32.58 -16.19 -1.58
C VAL A 229 33.80 -15.26 -1.61
N THR A 230 34.78 -15.51 -2.47
CA THR A 230 35.95 -14.63 -2.60
C THR A 230 35.62 -13.30 -3.28
N LYS A 231 34.54 -13.27 -4.08
CA LYS A 231 34.08 -12.08 -4.81
C LYS A 231 33.06 -11.25 -4.04
N GLN A 232 32.58 -11.72 -2.88
CA GLN A 232 31.68 -10.96 -2.03
C GLN A 232 32.43 -9.93 -1.20
N ALA A 233 31.85 -8.74 -1.06
CA ALA A 233 32.46 -7.64 -0.32
C ALA A 233 32.28 -7.82 1.20
N GLY A 234 33.35 -7.54 1.95
CA GLY A 234 33.33 -7.46 3.42
C GLY A 234 33.25 -8.81 4.16
N GLY A 235 33.65 -8.81 5.43
CA GLY A 235 33.49 -9.96 6.33
C GLY A 235 34.42 -11.15 6.09
N THR A 236 34.32 -12.13 6.99
CA THR A 236 35.02 -13.42 6.93
C THR A 236 34.37 -14.37 5.93
N VAL A 237 35.04 -15.47 5.58
CA VAL A 237 34.45 -16.50 4.69
C VAL A 237 33.16 -17.07 5.27
N SER A 238 33.09 -17.29 6.59
CA SER A 238 31.90 -17.84 7.23
C SER A 238 30.70 -16.88 7.14
N GLU A 239 30.93 -15.58 7.36
CA GLU A 239 29.91 -14.54 7.27
C GLU A 239 29.36 -14.42 5.84
N ARG A 240 30.23 -14.51 4.83
CA ARG A 240 29.83 -14.46 3.42
C ARG A 240 28.96 -15.65 3.03
N ILE A 241 29.29 -16.86 3.48
CA ILE A 241 28.46 -18.05 3.27
C ILE A 241 27.07 -17.86 3.90
N PHE A 242 27.03 -17.39 5.16
CA PHE A 242 25.78 -17.12 5.87
C PHE A 242 24.92 -16.07 5.15
N LEU A 243 25.51 -14.92 4.78
CA LEU A 243 24.81 -13.84 4.07
C LEU A 243 24.33 -14.28 2.69
N ALA A 244 25.11 -15.09 1.97
CA ALA A 244 24.73 -15.66 0.69
C ALA A 244 23.46 -16.52 0.81
N LEU A 245 23.43 -17.44 1.78
CA LEU A 245 22.27 -18.30 2.03
C LEU A 245 21.06 -17.50 2.49
N LYS A 246 21.27 -16.54 3.41
CA LYS A 246 20.21 -15.66 3.89
C LYS A 246 19.56 -14.88 2.76
N SER A 247 20.36 -14.29 1.88
CA SER A 247 19.85 -13.56 0.72
C SER A 247 19.04 -14.47 -0.22
N GLN A 248 19.42 -15.73 -0.40
CA GLN A 248 18.68 -16.68 -1.24
C GLN A 248 17.32 -17.07 -0.65
N VAL A 249 17.22 -17.20 0.67
CA VAL A 249 15.96 -17.44 1.39
C VAL A 249 15.06 -16.22 1.34
N GLU A 250 15.59 -15.02 1.57
CA GLU A 250 14.84 -13.75 1.48
C GLU A 250 14.31 -13.47 0.06
N GLN A 251 14.96 -14.02 -0.97
CA GLN A 251 14.54 -13.93 -2.36
C GLN A 251 13.43 -14.93 -2.77
N LEU A 252 12.91 -15.77 -1.86
CA LEU A 252 11.80 -16.72 -2.10
C LEU A 252 10.42 -16.07 -2.27
N LYS A 253 10.39 -14.81 -2.68
CA LYS A 253 9.17 -14.07 -2.99
C LYS A 253 8.40 -14.76 -4.12
N GLY A 254 7.08 -14.87 -3.96
CA GLY A 254 6.17 -15.26 -5.04
C GLY A 254 6.25 -14.31 -6.23
N GLN A 255 5.59 -14.64 -7.33
CA GLN A 255 5.52 -13.77 -8.49
C GLN A 255 4.07 -13.37 -8.78
N LEU A 256 3.81 -12.07 -8.83
CA LEU A 256 2.56 -11.49 -9.29
C LEU A 256 2.73 -11.08 -10.76
N THR A 257 1.77 -11.47 -11.58
CA THR A 257 1.67 -11.04 -12.99
C THR A 257 0.27 -10.52 -13.26
N LEU A 258 0.14 -9.56 -14.18
CA LEU A 258 -1.18 -9.15 -14.66
C LEU A 258 -1.89 -10.36 -15.29
N GLY A 259 -3.11 -10.62 -14.86
CA GLY A 259 -3.95 -11.66 -15.45
C GLY A 259 -4.63 -11.18 -16.73
N GLU A 260 -5.33 -12.10 -17.39
CA GLU A 260 -6.28 -11.75 -18.45
C GLU A 260 -7.63 -11.44 -17.80
N GLY A 261 -8.22 -10.30 -18.13
CA GLY A 261 -9.53 -9.90 -17.61
C GLY A 261 -10.13 -8.74 -18.37
N LYS A 262 -11.46 -8.60 -18.29
CA LYS A 262 -12.21 -7.54 -18.98
C LYS A 262 -11.85 -6.13 -18.53
N SER A 263 -11.31 -6.02 -17.32
CA SER A 263 -10.93 -4.78 -16.65
C SER A 263 -9.56 -4.24 -17.10
N LEU A 264 -8.71 -5.07 -17.71
CA LEU A 264 -7.49 -4.64 -18.40
C LEU A 264 -7.78 -4.49 -19.89
N LYS A 265 -7.80 -3.24 -20.39
CA LYS A 265 -7.91 -2.98 -21.83
C LYS A 265 -6.51 -2.74 -22.37
N ASN A 266 -6.03 -3.63 -23.25
CA ASN A 266 -4.68 -3.55 -23.84
C ASN A 266 -3.55 -3.45 -22.79
N GLY A 267 -3.72 -4.10 -21.62
CA GLY A 267 -2.73 -4.07 -20.54
C GLY A 267 -2.70 -2.80 -19.69
N VAL A 268 -3.70 -1.93 -19.85
CA VAL A 268 -3.86 -0.67 -19.11
C VAL A 268 -5.09 -0.76 -18.19
N VAL A 269 -4.95 -0.28 -16.96
CA VAL A 269 -6.05 -0.13 -16.00
C VAL A 269 -6.85 1.12 -16.37
N ASP A 270 -8.10 0.94 -16.81
CA ASP A 270 -8.99 2.02 -17.20
C ASP A 270 -9.93 2.38 -16.05
N PHE A 271 -9.73 3.54 -15.44
CA PHE A 271 -10.59 4.08 -14.38
C PHE A 271 -11.87 4.73 -14.92
N GLY A 272 -11.97 4.94 -16.24
CA GLY A 272 -13.07 5.69 -16.84
C GLY A 272 -13.06 7.16 -16.40
N THR A 273 -14.26 7.68 -16.15
CA THR A 273 -14.48 9.10 -15.82
C THR A 273 -14.62 9.30 -14.32
N VAL A 274 -13.90 10.29 -13.80
CA VAL A 274 -14.02 10.74 -12.41
C VAL A 274 -15.43 11.26 -12.12
N VAL A 275 -16.02 10.82 -11.01
CA VAL A 275 -17.36 11.25 -10.58
C VAL A 275 -17.31 12.55 -9.76
N GLY A 276 -18.48 13.05 -9.35
CA GLY A 276 -18.68 14.38 -8.77
C GLY A 276 -17.76 14.78 -7.59
N ASN A 277 -17.31 13.81 -6.80
CA ASN A 277 -16.44 14.01 -5.63
C ASN A 277 -14.93 13.86 -5.95
N GLY A 278 -14.57 13.72 -7.21
CA GLY A 278 -13.20 13.53 -7.63
C GLY A 278 -12.68 12.09 -7.56
N SER A 279 -13.52 11.10 -7.24
CA SER A 279 -13.11 9.69 -7.21
C SER A 279 -13.42 8.93 -8.50
N ALA A 280 -12.60 7.93 -8.81
CA ALA A 280 -12.87 6.92 -9.83
C ALA A 280 -12.38 5.56 -9.33
N LYS A 281 -13.05 4.48 -9.75
CA LYS A 281 -12.71 3.12 -9.29
C LYS A 281 -12.41 2.23 -10.47
N ALA A 282 -11.38 1.41 -10.33
CA ALA A 282 -11.06 0.35 -11.26
C ALA A 282 -10.78 -0.93 -10.50
N SER A 283 -10.79 -2.05 -11.21
CA SER A 283 -10.17 -3.27 -10.74
C SER A 283 -9.25 -3.82 -11.82
N PHE A 284 -8.35 -4.73 -11.47
CA PHE A 284 -7.54 -5.44 -12.44
C PHE A 284 -7.17 -6.81 -11.88
N PRO A 285 -7.08 -7.85 -12.74
CA PRO A 285 -6.73 -9.18 -12.31
C PRO A 285 -5.22 -9.28 -12.04
N LEU A 286 -4.86 -9.78 -10.87
CA LEU A 286 -3.52 -10.26 -10.57
C LEU A 286 -3.53 -11.76 -10.43
N GLN A 287 -2.60 -12.39 -11.15
CA GLN A 287 -2.30 -13.81 -11.02
C GLN A 287 -1.11 -13.99 -10.09
N LEU A 288 -1.32 -14.76 -9.03
CA LEU A 288 -0.28 -15.16 -8.10
C LEU A 288 0.29 -16.52 -8.50
N LYS A 289 1.61 -16.53 -8.72
CA LYS A 289 2.44 -17.73 -8.82
C LYS A 289 3.29 -17.82 -7.56
N SER A 290 2.72 -18.39 -6.51
CA SER A 290 3.39 -18.62 -5.23
C SER A 290 2.77 -19.82 -4.53
N CYS A 291 3.53 -20.40 -3.60
CA CYS A 291 3.06 -21.42 -2.67
C CYS A 291 2.68 -20.83 -1.30
N TYR A 292 2.76 -19.51 -1.16
CA TYR A 292 2.43 -18.81 0.06
C TYR A 292 1.54 -17.63 -0.26
N ALA A 293 0.75 -17.20 0.72
CA ALA A 293 0.03 -15.95 0.60
C ALA A 293 1.02 -14.79 0.47
N GLU A 294 0.69 -13.85 -0.42
CA GLU A 294 1.46 -12.64 -0.65
C GLU A 294 0.56 -11.42 -0.39
N GLU A 295 1.13 -10.42 0.25
CA GLU A 295 0.47 -9.16 0.59
C GLU A 295 0.82 -8.06 -0.41
N ILE A 296 -0.18 -7.26 -0.75
CA ILE A 296 -0.05 -5.96 -1.42
C ILE A 296 -0.37 -4.89 -0.38
N SER A 297 0.64 -4.12 0.00
CA SER A 297 0.55 -3.08 1.04
C SER A 297 0.14 -1.72 0.49
N GLY A 298 0.40 -1.46 -0.80
CA GLY A 298 0.20 -0.13 -1.37
C GLY A 298 0.59 -0.02 -2.84
N LEU A 299 0.62 1.23 -3.32
CA LEU A 299 1.03 1.62 -4.67
C LEU A 299 2.09 2.72 -4.58
N LYS A 300 2.97 2.74 -5.58
CA LYS A 300 3.95 3.81 -5.78
C LYS A 300 3.86 4.32 -7.21
N ASP A 301 3.78 5.63 -7.40
CA ASP A 301 3.94 6.24 -8.73
C ASP A 301 5.39 6.03 -9.21
N VAL A 302 5.53 5.48 -10.40
CA VAL A 302 6.82 5.22 -11.05
C VAL A 302 6.90 5.86 -12.43
N THR A 303 5.93 6.69 -12.82
CA THR A 303 5.80 7.25 -14.17
C THR A 303 7.06 7.96 -14.63
N SER A 304 7.69 8.75 -13.76
CA SER A 304 8.94 9.48 -14.06
C SER A 304 10.15 8.58 -14.28
N THR A 305 10.10 7.33 -13.83
CA THR A 305 11.19 6.34 -13.98
C THR A 305 11.02 5.42 -15.19
N VAL A 306 9.85 5.46 -15.85
CA VAL A 306 9.57 4.62 -17.02
C VAL A 306 10.24 5.21 -18.27
N PRO A 307 10.87 4.38 -19.13
CA PRO A 307 11.46 4.86 -20.38
C PRO A 307 10.46 5.61 -21.27
N SER A 308 10.90 6.72 -21.87
CA SER A 308 10.04 7.61 -22.67
C SER A 308 9.35 6.92 -23.86
N SER A 309 10.00 5.92 -24.46
CA SER A 309 9.40 5.10 -25.53
C SER A 309 8.17 4.32 -25.05
N LYS A 310 8.24 3.73 -23.84
CA LYS A 310 7.14 3.00 -23.22
C LYS A 310 6.02 3.91 -22.74
N LEU A 311 6.37 5.09 -22.24
CA LEU A 311 5.37 6.10 -21.89
C LEU A 311 4.61 6.60 -23.14
N LYS A 312 5.28 6.80 -24.27
CA LYS A 312 4.63 7.16 -25.54
C LYS A 312 3.65 6.09 -26.04
N GLU A 313 4.06 4.82 -25.95
CA GLU A 313 3.20 3.67 -26.28
C GLU A 313 1.95 3.67 -25.38
N LEU A 314 2.13 3.82 -24.07
CA LEU A 314 1.03 3.90 -23.10
C LEU A 314 0.07 5.05 -23.40
N LEU A 315 0.57 6.24 -23.72
CA LEU A 315 -0.26 7.40 -24.06
C LEU A 315 -1.07 7.16 -25.33
N GLY A 316 -0.48 6.52 -26.34
CA GLY A 316 -1.19 6.12 -27.56
C GLY A 316 -2.31 5.12 -27.29
N THR A 317 -2.02 4.08 -26.49
CA THR A 317 -3.04 3.11 -26.06
C THR A 317 -4.14 3.79 -25.25
N SER A 318 -3.78 4.61 -24.26
CA SER A 318 -4.73 5.31 -23.40
C SER A 318 -5.62 6.28 -24.17
N ALA A 319 -5.08 6.93 -25.22
CA ALA A 319 -5.85 7.82 -26.08
C ALA A 319 -6.94 7.07 -26.85
N SER A 320 -6.66 5.83 -27.29
CA SER A 320 -7.67 4.98 -27.93
C SER A 320 -8.76 4.52 -26.96
N LEU A 321 -8.42 4.33 -25.68
CA LEU A 321 -9.36 3.88 -24.64
C LEU A 321 -10.28 4.99 -24.15
N THR A 322 -9.72 6.19 -23.98
CA THR A 322 -10.47 7.38 -23.53
C THR A 322 -11.16 8.09 -24.69
N GLY A 323 -10.77 7.86 -25.94
CA GLY A 323 -11.35 8.53 -27.11
C GLY A 323 -10.85 9.97 -27.30
N GLY A 324 -9.71 10.34 -26.72
CA GLY A 324 -9.10 11.66 -26.86
C GLY A 324 -7.60 11.65 -26.56
N ALA A 325 -6.89 12.74 -26.84
CA ALA A 325 -5.45 12.81 -26.57
C ALA A 325 -5.17 12.73 -25.06
N CYS A 326 -4.35 11.76 -24.64
CA CYS A 326 -3.90 11.61 -23.25
C CYS A 326 -2.60 12.38 -23.00
N GLN A 327 -2.54 13.03 -21.84
CA GLN A 327 -1.35 13.65 -21.28
C GLN A 327 -0.76 12.76 -20.18
N SER A 328 0.54 12.91 -19.90
CA SER A 328 1.16 12.19 -18.80
C SER A 328 0.84 12.86 -17.46
N ILE A 329 0.66 12.06 -16.40
CA ILE A 329 0.56 12.58 -15.02
C ILE A 329 1.73 13.51 -14.64
N THR A 330 2.91 13.36 -15.26
CA THR A 330 4.06 14.22 -14.96
C THR A 330 3.92 15.65 -15.51
N THR A 331 2.91 15.94 -16.33
CA THR A 331 2.66 17.30 -16.87
C THR A 331 1.71 18.12 -16.02
N ILE A 332 1.12 17.54 -14.97
CA ILE A 332 0.22 18.23 -14.05
C ILE A 332 0.89 18.44 -12.68
N PRO A 333 0.34 19.28 -11.79
CA PRO A 333 0.89 19.46 -10.45
C PRO A 333 1.06 18.14 -9.69
N THR A 334 2.09 18.07 -8.85
CA THR A 334 2.28 16.92 -7.96
C THR A 334 1.06 16.69 -7.09
N ASP A 335 0.72 15.42 -6.84
CA ASP A 335 -0.44 14.98 -6.06
C ASP A 335 -1.80 15.43 -6.61
N ALA A 336 -1.87 15.91 -7.86
CA ALA A 336 -3.15 16.22 -8.51
C ALA A 336 -4.04 14.98 -8.65
N ILE A 337 -3.43 13.82 -8.91
CA ILE A 337 -4.13 12.53 -8.90
C ILE A 337 -3.35 11.59 -7.98
N THR A 338 -4.04 10.98 -7.02
CA THR A 338 -3.48 9.94 -6.16
C THR A 338 -4.18 8.61 -6.41
N LEU A 339 -3.42 7.52 -6.36
CA LEU A 339 -3.93 6.15 -6.47
C LEU A 339 -3.83 5.45 -5.13
N HIS A 340 -4.87 4.72 -4.77
CA HIS A 340 -4.97 4.00 -3.51
C HIS A 340 -5.42 2.56 -3.74
N VAL A 341 -4.73 1.62 -3.12
CA VAL A 341 -5.14 0.20 -3.04
C VAL A 341 -5.33 -0.13 -1.57
N ALA A 342 -6.41 -0.81 -1.22
CA ALA A 342 -6.57 -1.33 0.12
C ALA A 342 -5.58 -2.50 0.33
N PRO A 343 -4.94 -2.61 1.52
CA PRO A 343 -4.09 -3.75 1.83
C PRO A 343 -4.84 -5.06 1.57
N THR A 344 -4.27 -5.89 0.68
CA THR A 344 -4.93 -7.11 0.19
C THR A 344 -3.97 -8.26 0.23
N GLN A 345 -4.42 -9.39 0.78
CA GLN A 345 -3.70 -10.65 0.74
C GLN A 345 -4.25 -11.51 -0.39
N ILE A 346 -3.35 -12.02 -1.24
CA ILE A 346 -3.67 -13.00 -2.29
C ILE A 346 -3.07 -14.32 -1.84
N ALA A 347 -3.89 -15.35 -1.69
CA ALA A 347 -3.46 -16.69 -1.31
C ALA A 347 -3.59 -17.65 -2.50
N PRO A 348 -2.68 -18.63 -2.66
CA PRO A 348 -2.82 -19.68 -3.66
C PRO A 348 -4.03 -20.58 -3.37
N SER A 349 -4.64 -21.09 -4.43
CA SER A 349 -5.85 -21.91 -4.40
C SER A 349 -5.52 -23.39 -4.61
N GLY A 350 -6.29 -24.28 -3.96
CA GLY A 350 -6.13 -25.73 -4.05
C GLY A 350 -5.55 -26.35 -2.79
N GLU A 351 -5.57 -27.68 -2.73
CA GLU A 351 -5.02 -28.45 -1.62
C GLU A 351 -3.48 -28.48 -1.67
N LEU A 352 -2.86 -28.79 -0.52
CA LEU A 352 -1.43 -29.02 -0.39
C LEU A 352 -0.98 -30.03 -1.47
N GLY A 353 0.01 -29.67 -2.29
CA GLY A 353 0.52 -30.51 -3.37
C GLY A 353 -0.23 -30.51 -4.71
N ASN A 354 -1.36 -29.81 -4.83
CA ASN A 354 -2.06 -29.58 -6.10
C ASN A 354 -2.60 -28.14 -6.20
N ARG A 355 -1.70 -27.16 -6.05
CA ARG A 355 -2.06 -25.74 -6.09
C ARG A 355 -2.15 -25.25 -7.53
N SER A 356 -3.22 -24.54 -7.84
CA SER A 356 -3.40 -23.83 -9.11
C SER A 356 -3.03 -22.36 -8.96
N SER A 357 -2.68 -21.71 -10.08
CA SER A 357 -2.51 -20.26 -10.11
C SER A 357 -3.81 -19.59 -9.69
N THR A 358 -3.76 -18.72 -8.69
CA THR A 358 -4.92 -17.95 -8.26
C THR A 358 -4.94 -16.63 -8.99
N SER A 359 -6.10 -16.29 -9.55
CA SER A 359 -6.37 -14.98 -10.10
C SER A 359 -7.35 -14.25 -9.19
N GLN A 360 -6.99 -13.06 -8.75
CA GLN A 360 -7.83 -12.22 -7.91
C GLN A 360 -7.94 -10.82 -8.52
N GLU A 361 -9.15 -10.28 -8.56
CA GLU A 361 -9.38 -8.88 -8.94
C GLU A 361 -8.99 -7.97 -7.77
N ILE A 362 -8.09 -7.03 -8.03
CA ILE A 362 -7.65 -6.03 -7.05
C ILE A 362 -8.32 -4.71 -7.39
N ALA A 363 -9.07 -4.18 -6.41
CA ALA A 363 -9.71 -2.87 -6.54
C ALA A 363 -8.69 -1.75 -6.26
N ILE A 364 -8.65 -0.75 -7.14
CA ILE A 364 -7.88 0.49 -6.97
C ILE A 364 -8.84 1.67 -7.09
N ASP A 365 -8.65 2.65 -6.22
CA ASP A 365 -9.34 3.93 -6.26
C ASP A 365 -8.36 5.02 -6.72
N ALA A 366 -8.79 5.84 -7.68
CA ALA A 366 -8.11 7.06 -8.08
C ALA A 366 -8.86 8.26 -7.49
N GLN A 367 -8.11 9.22 -6.94
CA GLN A 367 -8.65 10.49 -6.46
C GLN A 367 -7.99 11.63 -7.22
N ALA A 368 -8.78 12.36 -8.00
CA ALA A 368 -8.38 13.60 -8.64
C ALA A 368 -8.78 14.78 -7.74
N HIS A 369 -7.78 15.46 -7.20
CA HIS A 369 -7.91 16.56 -6.23
C HIS A 369 -8.32 17.87 -6.92
N THR A 370 -8.56 18.92 -6.12
CA THR A 370 -9.03 20.23 -6.61
C THR A 370 -8.01 20.98 -7.46
N ASN A 371 -6.73 20.63 -7.38
CA ASN A 371 -5.66 21.14 -8.22
C ASN A 371 -5.47 20.35 -9.53
N CYS A 372 -6.24 19.28 -9.76
CA CYS A 372 -6.15 18.49 -10.98
C CYS A 372 -6.91 19.17 -12.12
N PRO A 373 -6.23 19.47 -13.25
CA PRO A 373 -6.93 20.02 -14.39
C PRO A 373 -7.85 18.99 -15.05
N ALA A 374 -8.84 19.48 -15.80
CA ALA A 374 -9.66 18.64 -16.66
C ALA A 374 -8.85 18.13 -17.86
N GLY A 375 -9.11 16.90 -18.29
CA GLY A 375 -8.40 16.26 -19.40
C GLY A 375 -8.36 14.74 -19.28
N HIS A 376 -7.60 14.10 -20.18
CA HIS A 376 -7.30 12.68 -20.12
C HIS A 376 -5.87 12.48 -19.67
N TYR A 377 -5.68 11.71 -18.62
CA TYR A 377 -4.37 11.48 -18.02
C TYR A 377 -4.02 9.99 -18.02
N ALA A 378 -2.75 9.70 -18.24
CA ALA A 378 -2.22 8.37 -18.09
C ALA A 378 -0.89 8.41 -17.30
N GLY A 379 -0.63 7.32 -16.59
CA GLY A 379 0.58 7.17 -15.79
C GLY A 379 0.90 5.70 -15.53
N CYS A 380 1.92 5.47 -14.72
CA CYS A 380 2.38 4.15 -14.33
C CYS A 380 2.53 4.07 -12.82
N PHE A 381 2.02 3.00 -12.23
CA PHE A 381 2.28 2.68 -10.82
C PHE A 381 3.01 1.34 -10.69
N LYS A 382 3.62 1.11 -9.55
CA LYS A 382 4.16 -0.17 -9.13
C LYS A 382 3.51 -0.58 -7.81
N LEU A 383 3.17 -1.85 -7.68
CA LEU A 383 2.63 -2.42 -6.45
C LEU A 383 3.74 -2.50 -5.40
N ASP A 384 3.45 -2.08 -4.18
CA ASP A 384 4.28 -2.43 -3.03
C ASP A 384 3.80 -3.79 -2.49
N SER A 385 4.68 -4.78 -2.52
CA SER A 385 4.30 -6.17 -2.25
C SER A 385 5.45 -7.00 -1.70
N THR A 386 5.07 -8.01 -0.91
CA THR A 386 5.94 -9.10 -0.47
C THR A 386 6.38 -10.01 -1.62
N ALA A 387 5.61 -10.05 -2.73
CA ALA A 387 5.96 -10.76 -3.96
C ALA A 387 6.84 -9.93 -4.91
N LYS A 388 7.42 -10.60 -5.91
CA LYS A 388 7.95 -9.95 -7.12
C LYS A 388 6.78 -9.49 -7.98
N VAL A 389 6.75 -8.21 -8.30
CA VAL A 389 5.69 -7.57 -9.11
C VAL A 389 6.25 -7.08 -10.45
N PRO A 390 5.40 -6.79 -11.45
CA PRO A 390 5.83 -6.10 -12.66
C PRO A 390 6.52 -4.78 -12.35
N GLU A 391 7.44 -4.35 -13.21
CA GLU A 391 8.18 -3.10 -13.00
C GLU A 391 7.27 -1.87 -13.00
N TYR A 392 6.23 -1.89 -13.84
CA TYR A 392 5.19 -0.88 -13.90
C TYR A 392 3.88 -1.47 -14.42
N ILE A 393 2.76 -0.85 -14.04
CA ILE A 393 1.42 -1.11 -14.53
C ILE A 393 0.86 0.24 -15.00
N GLY A 394 0.43 0.29 -16.27
CA GLY A 394 -0.13 1.50 -16.86
C GLY A 394 -1.58 1.72 -16.43
N TRP A 395 -1.98 2.98 -16.28
CA TRP A 395 -3.35 3.37 -15.99
C TRP A 395 -3.78 4.61 -16.77
N THR A 396 -5.09 4.77 -16.96
CA THR A 396 -5.70 5.93 -17.60
C THR A 396 -6.94 6.41 -16.86
N LEU A 397 -7.19 7.73 -16.88
CA LEU A 397 -8.29 8.40 -16.20
C LEU A 397 -8.79 9.60 -17.02
N ARG A 398 -10.12 9.78 -17.09
CA ARG A 398 -10.76 11.00 -17.60
C ARG A 398 -11.20 11.88 -16.44
N VAL A 399 -10.69 13.11 -16.40
CA VAL A 399 -11.10 14.14 -15.44
C VAL A 399 -12.01 15.13 -16.18
N PRO A 400 -13.31 15.17 -15.89
CA PRO A 400 -14.23 16.11 -16.52
C PRO A 400 -13.96 17.56 -16.05
N GLY A 401 -14.53 18.53 -16.76
CA GLY A 401 -14.56 19.92 -16.30
C GLY A 401 -15.22 20.03 -14.93
N ARG A 402 -14.67 20.85 -14.03
CA ARG A 402 -15.21 21.03 -12.68
C ARG A 402 -15.57 22.48 -12.45
N VAL A 403 -16.84 22.71 -12.15
CA VAL A 403 -17.33 24.00 -11.67
C VAL A 403 -17.45 23.91 -10.16
N VAL A 404 -16.96 24.91 -9.42
CA VAL A 404 -17.00 24.95 -7.95
C VAL A 404 -17.55 26.28 -7.45
N ALA A 405 -18.19 26.25 -6.28
CA ALA A 405 -18.60 27.45 -5.56
C ALA A 405 -17.49 27.92 -4.61
N ASP A 406 -17.25 29.23 -4.56
CA ASP A 406 -16.23 29.86 -3.71
C ASP A 406 -16.85 31.08 -2.99
N PRO A 407 -16.94 31.07 -1.65
CA PRO A 407 -16.53 30.00 -0.74
C PRO A 407 -17.49 28.79 -0.79
N GLU A 408 -17.03 27.62 -0.35
CA GLU A 408 -17.85 26.38 -0.27
C GLU A 408 -19.10 26.54 0.62
N ALA A 409 -19.07 27.46 1.58
CA ALA A 409 -20.22 27.84 2.40
C ALA A 409 -20.31 29.36 2.56
N LEU A 410 -21.47 29.93 2.26
CA LEU A 410 -21.70 31.39 2.35
C LEU A 410 -22.05 31.76 3.79
N LYS A 411 -21.38 32.75 4.38
CA LYS A 411 -21.65 33.20 5.75
C LYS A 411 -21.83 34.69 5.79
N VAL A 412 -22.96 35.16 6.29
CA VAL A 412 -23.25 36.59 6.43
C VAL A 412 -23.81 36.91 7.80
N LYS A 413 -23.44 38.08 8.30
CA LYS A 413 -23.84 38.58 9.62
C LYS A 413 -24.46 39.96 9.45
N MET A 414 -25.63 40.17 10.03
CA MET A 414 -26.28 41.46 10.06
C MET A 414 -26.83 41.76 11.45
N ARG A 415 -26.92 43.05 11.78
CA ARG A 415 -27.61 43.54 12.96
C ARG A 415 -28.92 44.18 12.52
N LYS A 416 -30.01 43.85 13.21
CA LYS A 416 -31.30 44.50 12.92
C LYS A 416 -31.18 46.02 13.09
N PRO A 417 -31.57 46.82 12.09
CA PRO A 417 -31.69 48.27 12.20
C PRO A 417 -32.93 48.64 13.03
N GLY A 418 -32.97 49.91 13.42
CA GLY A 418 -34.02 50.46 14.28
C GLY A 418 -33.67 50.42 15.77
N PHE A 419 -34.04 51.51 16.46
CA PHE A 419 -33.96 51.60 17.92
C PHE A 419 -35.33 51.30 18.53
N LEU A 420 -36.35 52.13 18.33
CA LEU A 420 -37.67 51.93 18.95
C LEU A 420 -38.60 51.00 18.15
N TRP A 421 -38.37 50.84 16.85
CA TRP A 421 -39.24 50.11 15.93
C TRP A 421 -38.41 49.10 15.15
N ALA A 422 -38.98 47.92 14.89
CA ALA A 422 -38.34 46.93 14.04
C ALA A 422 -38.58 47.30 12.57
N GLU A 423 -37.52 47.32 11.78
CA GLU A 423 -37.56 47.63 10.34
C GLU A 423 -37.19 46.38 9.53
N ASP A 424 -37.84 46.20 8.39
CA ASP A 424 -37.43 45.19 7.41
C ASP A 424 -36.05 45.57 6.87
N SER A 425 -35.22 44.57 6.61
CA SER A 425 -33.82 44.78 6.24
C SER A 425 -33.35 43.75 5.25
N ASP A 426 -32.38 44.14 4.44
CA ASP A 426 -31.85 43.28 3.40
C ASP A 426 -30.39 42.95 3.67
N VAL A 427 -30.01 41.69 3.43
CA VAL A 427 -28.64 41.23 3.51
C VAL A 427 -28.27 40.42 2.28
N ASP A 428 -27.06 40.60 1.78
CA ASP A 428 -26.64 39.99 0.53
C ASP A 428 -25.72 38.80 0.77
N LEU A 429 -26.13 37.63 0.26
CA LEU A 429 -25.27 36.46 0.09
C LEU A 429 -24.43 36.65 -1.16
N ILE A 430 -23.11 36.81 -0.98
CA ILE A 430 -22.15 37.00 -2.07
C ILE A 430 -21.31 35.73 -2.20
N GLY A 431 -21.30 35.14 -3.39
CA GLY A 431 -20.50 33.97 -3.73
C GLY A 431 -19.96 34.06 -5.14
N LYS A 432 -19.04 33.17 -5.48
CA LYS A 432 -18.47 33.04 -6.83
C LYS A 432 -18.67 31.62 -7.33
N ILE A 433 -19.02 31.49 -8.60
CA ILE A 433 -18.92 30.23 -9.32
C ILE A 433 -17.71 30.33 -10.24
N LYS A 434 -16.76 29.40 -10.11
CA LYS A 434 -15.55 29.36 -10.93
C LYS A 434 -15.34 27.98 -11.54
N GLU A 435 -14.78 27.94 -12.74
CA GLU A 435 -14.28 26.70 -13.32
C GLU A 435 -12.85 26.46 -12.84
N LEU A 436 -12.53 25.24 -12.41
CA LEU A 436 -11.16 24.89 -12.11
C LEU A 436 -10.34 24.84 -13.42
N PRO A 437 -9.05 25.23 -13.41
CA PRO A 437 -8.21 25.22 -14.61
C PRO A 437 -8.24 23.85 -15.31
N GLY A 438 -8.42 23.76 -16.62
CA GLY A 438 -8.54 22.46 -17.30
C GLY A 438 -8.83 22.52 -18.80
N ALA A 439 -8.99 21.35 -19.44
CA ALA A 439 -9.23 21.17 -20.88
C ALA A 439 -10.49 21.85 -21.44
N HIS A 440 -11.36 22.40 -20.59
CA HIS A 440 -12.52 23.20 -20.97
C HIS A 440 -12.40 24.69 -20.64
N ALA A 441 -11.17 25.21 -20.42
CA ALA A 441 -10.93 26.65 -20.48
C ALA A 441 -11.53 27.17 -21.80
N GLN A 442 -12.64 27.92 -21.74
CA GLN A 442 -13.56 28.31 -22.84
C GLN A 442 -14.88 27.51 -22.97
N ALA A 443 -15.45 27.04 -21.87
CA ALA A 443 -16.81 26.50 -21.82
C ALA A 443 -17.85 27.56 -21.42
N ASN A 444 -19.05 27.42 -21.98
CA ASN A 444 -20.22 28.21 -21.59
C ASN A 444 -21.12 27.34 -20.70
N TYR A 445 -21.37 27.81 -19.49
CA TYR A 445 -22.26 27.18 -18.52
C TYR A 445 -23.48 28.06 -18.27
N ASP A 446 -24.67 27.49 -18.37
CA ASP A 446 -25.88 28.11 -17.85
C ASP A 446 -26.06 27.67 -16.39
N VAL A 447 -25.88 28.61 -15.47
CA VAL A 447 -25.97 28.37 -14.03
C VAL A 447 -27.28 28.93 -13.52
N GLN A 448 -28.04 28.11 -12.79
CA GLN A 448 -29.26 28.50 -12.09
C GLN A 448 -29.14 28.18 -10.60
N ILE A 449 -29.20 29.22 -9.77
CA ILE A 449 -29.20 29.12 -8.32
C ILE A 449 -30.63 29.28 -7.82
N LEU A 450 -31.15 28.24 -7.17
CA LEU A 450 -32.49 28.14 -6.62
C LEU A 450 -32.44 28.45 -5.12
N PRO A 451 -33.19 29.45 -4.64
CA PRO A 451 -33.33 29.68 -3.21
C PRO A 451 -34.01 28.46 -2.56
N GLN A 452 -33.62 28.13 -1.34
CA GLN A 452 -34.39 27.22 -0.49
C GLN A 452 -34.53 27.80 0.91
N ARG A 453 -35.56 27.34 1.62
CA ARG A 453 -35.88 27.77 2.99
C ARG A 453 -34.68 27.62 3.94
N ALA A 454 -34.43 28.63 4.78
CA ALA A 454 -33.44 28.55 5.86
C ALA A 454 -34.09 28.36 7.23
N THR A 455 -33.58 27.43 8.03
CA THR A 455 -34.11 27.10 9.36
C THR A 455 -33.18 27.62 10.46
N MET A 456 -33.76 28.00 11.60
CA MET A 456 -32.97 28.48 12.74
C MET A 456 -32.25 27.31 13.42
N VAL A 457 -30.93 27.41 13.55
CA VAL A 457 -30.07 26.38 14.16
C VAL A 457 -29.72 26.71 15.61
N SER A 458 -29.70 28.00 15.97
CA SER A 458 -29.48 28.43 17.35
C SER A 458 -30.09 29.79 17.65
N SER A 459 -30.76 29.92 18.80
CA SER A 459 -31.23 31.18 19.38
C SER A 459 -30.49 31.51 20.68
N LYS A 460 -30.31 32.80 20.99
CA LYS A 460 -29.78 33.25 22.29
C LYS A 460 -30.79 33.11 23.44
N LYS A 461 -32.09 33.00 23.14
CA LYS A 461 -33.17 32.64 24.08
C LYS A 461 -33.54 31.18 23.85
N GLY A 462 -33.60 30.37 24.89
CA GLY A 462 -33.79 28.91 24.85
C GLY A 462 -35.07 28.35 24.20
N ASP A 463 -35.77 29.11 23.37
CA ASP A 463 -36.96 28.68 22.64
C ASP A 463 -36.62 28.51 21.15
N ALA A 464 -36.15 27.31 20.80
CA ALA A 464 -36.04 26.88 19.40
C ALA A 464 -37.40 26.47 18.79
N ALA A 465 -38.49 26.54 19.58
CA ALA A 465 -39.78 25.98 19.23
C ALA A 465 -40.68 26.91 18.39
N ASP A 466 -40.35 28.20 18.23
CA ASP A 466 -41.26 29.19 17.62
C ASP A 466 -40.59 30.16 16.63
N SER A 467 -39.39 29.86 16.15
CA SER A 467 -38.69 30.72 15.20
C SER A 467 -39.15 30.48 13.76
N ARG A 468 -39.80 31.51 13.20
CA ARG A 468 -40.16 31.59 11.78
C ARG A 468 -38.90 31.36 10.95
N ALA A 469 -38.86 30.28 10.18
CA ALA A 469 -37.82 30.07 9.18
C ALA A 469 -37.82 31.22 8.15
N ILE A 470 -36.66 31.53 7.57
CA ILE A 470 -36.59 32.45 6.43
C ILE A 470 -37.18 31.70 5.24
N ALA A 471 -38.28 32.21 4.69
CA ALA A 471 -39.00 31.58 3.59
C ALA A 471 -38.20 31.67 2.29
N GLU A 472 -38.49 30.78 1.34
CA GLU A 472 -37.89 30.84 0.00
C GLU A 472 -38.20 32.17 -0.70
N ASP A 473 -39.44 32.67 -0.55
CA ASP A 473 -39.87 33.97 -1.08
C ASP A 473 -39.11 35.18 -0.51
N GLU A 474 -38.46 35.01 0.65
CA GLU A 474 -37.63 36.04 1.29
C GLU A 474 -36.19 36.01 0.77
N ILE A 475 -35.82 35.02 -0.03
CA ILE A 475 -34.49 34.90 -0.65
C ILE A 475 -34.66 35.16 -2.15
N ASN A 476 -34.18 36.32 -2.60
CA ASN A 476 -34.28 36.79 -3.98
C ASN A 476 -35.72 36.81 -4.52
N GLY A 477 -36.70 37.04 -3.64
CA GLY A 477 -38.12 37.02 -4.00
C GLY A 477 -38.64 35.65 -4.42
N GLY A 478 -37.99 34.55 -3.99
CA GLY A 478 -38.30 33.18 -4.41
C GLY A 478 -37.91 32.86 -5.85
N LYS A 479 -37.23 33.79 -6.54
CA LYS A 479 -36.88 33.63 -7.95
C LYS A 479 -35.49 33.04 -8.10
N PRO A 480 -35.30 32.09 -9.03
CA PRO A 480 -33.98 31.59 -9.35
C PRO A 480 -33.11 32.72 -9.93
N LEU A 481 -31.84 32.73 -9.54
CA LEU A 481 -30.83 33.56 -10.18
C LEU A 481 -30.19 32.76 -11.31
N SER A 482 -30.32 33.24 -12.54
CA SER A 482 -29.74 32.59 -13.72
C SER A 482 -28.69 33.48 -14.37
N PHE A 483 -27.53 32.92 -14.69
CA PHE A 483 -26.47 33.61 -15.44
C PHE A 483 -25.68 32.63 -16.30
N ALA A 484 -25.05 33.17 -17.35
CA ALA A 484 -24.12 32.42 -18.19
C ALA A 484 -22.68 32.68 -17.71
N LEU A 485 -21.94 31.63 -17.39
CA LEU A 485 -20.51 31.66 -17.11
C LEU A 485 -19.77 31.29 -18.40
N ASP A 486 -19.18 32.29 -19.05
CA ASP A 486 -18.32 32.12 -20.23
C ASP A 486 -16.84 32.14 -19.78
N THR A 487 -16.25 30.94 -19.66
CA THR A 487 -14.89 30.78 -19.15
C THR A 487 -13.81 31.19 -20.15
N ALA A 488 -14.21 31.57 -21.37
CA ALA A 488 -13.30 32.23 -22.32
C ALA A 488 -13.02 33.69 -21.95
N LYS A 489 -13.95 34.32 -21.22
CA LYS A 489 -13.89 35.76 -20.88
C LYS A 489 -13.54 36.01 -19.42
N ALA A 490 -14.03 35.17 -18.51
CA ALA A 490 -13.76 35.28 -17.08
C ALA A 490 -13.72 33.88 -16.45
N ASP A 491 -12.70 33.61 -15.65
CA ASP A 491 -12.52 32.36 -14.90
C ASP A 491 -13.54 32.16 -13.77
N SER A 492 -14.24 33.23 -13.39
CA SER A 492 -15.23 33.24 -12.34
C SER A 492 -16.35 34.25 -12.60
N HIS A 493 -17.54 33.96 -12.07
CA HIS A 493 -18.67 34.89 -12.01
C HIS A 493 -19.09 35.09 -10.56
N GLU A 494 -19.09 36.33 -10.10
CA GLU A 494 -19.59 36.71 -8.79
C GLU A 494 -21.11 36.90 -8.86
N PHE A 495 -21.83 36.25 -7.95
CA PHE A 495 -23.27 36.36 -7.83
C PHE A 495 -23.66 36.94 -6.48
N LYS A 496 -24.81 37.61 -6.46
CA LYS A 496 -25.37 38.29 -5.31
C LYS A 496 -26.83 37.90 -5.15
N LEU A 497 -27.17 37.28 -4.02
CA LEU A 497 -28.54 36.91 -3.67
C LEU A 497 -28.98 37.72 -2.45
N ASN A 498 -30.05 38.49 -2.64
CA ASN A 498 -30.62 39.30 -1.58
C ASN A 498 -31.49 38.43 -0.65
N VAL A 499 -31.37 38.62 0.66
CA VAL A 499 -32.17 37.94 1.69
C VAL A 499 -32.88 39.02 2.50
N ALA A 500 -34.20 39.05 2.40
CA ALA A 500 -35.06 39.94 3.15
C ALA A 500 -35.28 39.38 4.56
N ILE A 501 -34.80 40.09 5.56
CA ILE A 501 -35.02 39.82 6.97
C ILE A 501 -36.16 40.71 7.45
N LYS A 502 -37.32 40.09 7.67
CA LYS A 502 -38.51 40.76 8.20
C LYS A 502 -38.25 41.32 9.60
N ALA A 503 -38.91 42.43 9.93
CA ALA A 503 -38.86 43.11 11.22
C ALA A 503 -39.13 42.15 12.41
N ASN A 504 -40.06 41.21 12.21
CA ASN A 504 -40.47 40.23 13.22
C ASN A 504 -39.61 38.95 13.27
N GLN A 505 -38.54 38.86 12.48
CA GLN A 505 -37.64 37.71 12.44
C GLN A 505 -36.85 37.60 13.75
N ALA A 506 -36.78 36.43 14.39
CA ALA A 506 -36.08 36.33 15.68
C ALA A 506 -34.54 36.48 15.53
N PRO A 507 -33.83 37.13 16.47
CA PRO A 507 -32.37 37.11 16.49
C PRO A 507 -31.84 35.68 16.70
N GLY A 508 -30.89 35.26 15.87
CA GLY A 508 -30.39 33.89 15.86
C GLY A 508 -29.55 33.56 14.63
N LYS A 509 -29.11 32.30 14.55
CA LYS A 509 -28.42 31.76 13.39
C LYS A 509 -29.38 30.94 12.55
N TYR A 510 -29.44 31.24 11.26
CA TYR A 510 -30.25 30.55 10.27
C TYR A 510 -29.35 29.85 9.27
N ALA A 511 -29.55 28.56 9.04
CA ALA A 511 -28.81 27.79 8.03
C ALA A 511 -29.78 27.30 6.94
N GLY A 512 -29.34 27.39 5.70
CA GLY A 512 -30.07 26.92 4.53
C GLY A 512 -29.13 26.37 3.48
N VAL A 513 -29.71 25.93 2.37
CA VAL A 513 -28.98 25.41 1.22
C VAL A 513 -29.51 26.11 -0.03
N LEU A 514 -28.63 26.54 -0.92
CA LEU A 514 -29.01 26.99 -2.26
C LEU A 514 -28.90 25.80 -3.21
N GLY A 515 -29.98 25.47 -3.91
CA GLY A 515 -29.92 24.44 -4.95
C GLY A 515 -29.21 25.00 -6.19
N VAL A 516 -28.32 24.24 -6.80
CA VAL A 516 -27.59 24.68 -7.99
C VAL A 516 -27.86 23.71 -9.13
N LYS A 517 -28.31 24.26 -10.26
CA LYS A 517 -28.43 23.54 -11.52
C LYS A 517 -27.46 24.16 -12.51
N ILE A 518 -26.55 23.36 -13.03
CA ILE A 518 -25.61 23.78 -14.07
C ILE A 518 -25.86 22.93 -15.31
N SER A 519 -26.15 23.58 -16.44
CA SER A 519 -26.18 22.96 -17.75
C SER A 519 -25.02 23.49 -18.59
N GLY A 520 -24.28 22.60 -19.23
CA GLY A 520 -23.08 22.94 -20.00
C GLY A 520 -22.60 21.76 -20.84
N PRO A 521 -21.32 21.72 -21.23
CA PRO A 521 -20.75 20.62 -22.00
C PRO A 521 -21.00 19.25 -21.35
N ALA A 522 -21.08 18.21 -22.17
CA ALA A 522 -21.54 16.86 -21.81
C ALA A 522 -20.72 16.15 -20.70
N GLU A 523 -19.60 16.72 -20.26
CA GLU A 523 -18.70 16.14 -19.26
C GLU A 523 -18.29 17.19 -18.21
N THR A 524 -19.26 17.66 -17.42
CA THR A 524 -19.04 18.61 -16.33
C THR A 524 -19.54 18.06 -15.00
N VAL A 525 -18.69 18.16 -13.98
CA VAL A 525 -19.04 17.95 -12.58
C VAL A 525 -19.28 19.32 -11.93
N ALA A 526 -20.43 19.48 -11.29
CA ALA A 526 -20.86 20.73 -10.66
C ALA A 526 -21.42 20.47 -9.25
N PRO A 527 -21.36 21.44 -8.33
CA PRO A 527 -22.08 21.38 -7.07
C PRO A 527 -23.58 21.35 -7.36
N THR A 528 -24.30 20.51 -6.63
CA THR A 528 -25.77 20.50 -6.62
C THR A 528 -26.33 21.43 -5.56
N GLU A 529 -25.52 21.80 -4.56
CA GLU A 529 -25.95 22.51 -3.36
C GLU A 529 -24.82 23.43 -2.85
N ILE A 530 -25.17 24.63 -2.40
CA ILE A 530 -24.27 25.57 -1.71
C ILE A 530 -24.86 25.88 -0.33
N PRO A 531 -24.27 25.41 0.78
CA PRO A 531 -24.73 25.75 2.11
C PRO A 531 -24.52 27.24 2.43
N PHE A 532 -25.46 27.84 3.16
CA PHE A 532 -25.32 29.21 3.66
C PHE A 532 -25.78 29.39 5.12
N GLU A 533 -25.21 30.37 5.80
CA GLU A 533 -25.55 30.77 7.17
C GLU A 533 -25.78 32.29 7.25
N VAL A 534 -26.94 32.69 7.77
CA VAL A 534 -27.28 34.09 8.09
C VAL A 534 -27.37 34.24 9.61
N THR A 535 -26.51 35.07 10.18
CA THR A 535 -26.57 35.43 11.59
C THR A 535 -27.29 36.78 11.76
N VAL A 536 -28.46 36.75 12.38
CA VAL A 536 -29.26 37.95 12.71
C VAL A 536 -28.99 38.33 14.16
N GLU A 537 -28.31 39.45 14.37
CA GLU A 537 -28.08 40.02 15.69
C GLU A 537 -29.25 40.90 16.15
N PRO A 538 -29.52 40.93 17.47
CA PRO A 538 -30.59 41.75 18.02
C PRO A 538 -30.36 43.23 17.76
N SER A 539 -31.46 43.98 17.65
CA SER A 539 -31.38 45.44 17.62
C SER A 539 -30.85 45.99 18.95
N ALA A 540 -30.37 47.22 18.95
CA ALA A 540 -29.89 47.86 20.19
C ALA A 540 -30.97 47.93 21.28
N TRP A 541 -32.25 48.05 20.89
CA TRP A 541 -33.37 47.99 21.84
C TRP A 541 -33.68 46.57 22.31
N GLU A 542 -33.64 45.55 21.44
CA GLU A 542 -33.85 44.16 21.86
C GLU A 542 -32.83 43.71 22.92
N GLU A 543 -31.62 44.29 22.92
CA GLU A 543 -30.60 44.07 23.96
C GLU A 543 -30.92 44.81 25.27
N ILE A 544 -31.44 46.03 25.19
CA ILE A 544 -31.64 46.92 26.35
C ILE A 544 -33.03 46.75 26.98
N ALA A 545 -34.05 46.40 26.21
CA ALA A 545 -35.45 46.27 26.63
C ALA A 545 -35.66 45.38 27.86
N PRO A 546 -34.98 44.23 28.03
CA PRO A 546 -35.11 43.42 29.25
C PRO A 546 -34.71 44.15 30.53
N LEU A 547 -33.84 45.16 30.43
CA LEU A 547 -33.42 46.01 31.55
C LEU A 547 -34.26 47.29 31.63
N ALA A 548 -34.49 47.94 30.49
CA ALA A 548 -35.18 49.23 30.43
C ALA A 548 -36.67 49.14 30.76
N ILE A 549 -37.38 48.09 30.31
CA ILE A 549 -38.83 47.93 30.57
C ILE A 549 -39.11 47.83 32.08
N PRO A 550 -38.43 46.98 32.87
CA PRO A 550 -38.61 46.95 34.32
C PRO A 550 -38.33 48.30 34.99
N ILE A 551 -37.24 48.98 34.59
CA ILE A 551 -36.88 50.29 35.15
C ILE A 551 -37.98 51.33 34.87
N LEU A 552 -38.48 51.37 33.64
CA LEU A 552 -39.53 52.31 33.23
C LEU A 552 -40.85 52.02 33.96
N PHE A 553 -41.17 50.73 34.17
CA PHE A 553 -42.34 50.31 34.95
C PHE A 553 -42.24 50.75 36.41
N VAL A 554 -41.08 50.56 37.05
CA VAL A 554 -40.82 51.04 38.43
C VAL A 554 -40.94 52.57 38.50
N LEU A 555 -40.43 53.29 37.51
CA LEU A 555 -40.48 54.74 37.47
C LEU A 555 -41.91 55.26 37.30
N VAL A 556 -42.70 54.66 36.41
CA VAL A 556 -44.13 54.98 36.22
C VAL A 556 -44.93 54.69 37.48
N LEU A 557 -44.73 53.53 38.12
CA LEU A 557 -45.38 53.22 39.40
C LEU A 557 -45.00 54.22 40.50
N SER A 558 -43.73 54.64 40.55
CA SER A 558 -43.25 55.64 41.51
C SER A 558 -43.91 57.01 41.27
N ILE A 559 -44.09 57.40 40.01
CA ILE A 559 -44.79 58.65 39.63
C ILE A 559 -46.27 58.56 40.00
N ILE A 560 -46.95 57.46 39.69
CA ILE A 560 -48.36 57.25 40.03
C ILE A 560 -48.55 57.29 41.55
N PHE A 561 -47.66 56.63 42.30
CA PHE A 561 -47.68 56.65 43.76
C PHE A 561 -47.39 58.04 44.32
N GLY A 562 -46.43 58.78 43.76
CA GLY A 562 -46.15 60.17 44.14
C GLY A 562 -47.33 61.11 43.86
N LEU A 563 -47.98 60.98 42.70
CA LEU A 563 -49.20 61.73 42.36
C LEU A 563 -50.36 61.38 43.31
N PHE A 564 -50.54 60.10 43.61
CA PHE A 564 -51.53 59.66 44.59
C PHE A 564 -51.29 60.31 45.96
N LEU A 565 -50.05 60.25 46.46
CA LEU A 565 -49.66 60.90 47.72
C LEU A 565 -49.91 62.41 47.70
N TRP A 566 -49.55 63.09 46.61
CA TRP A 566 -49.77 64.53 46.45
C TRP A 566 -51.26 64.90 46.46
N ILE A 567 -52.10 64.18 45.71
CA ILE A 567 -53.56 64.37 45.70
C ILE A 567 -54.17 64.09 47.07
N THR A 568 -53.69 63.07 47.80
CA THR A 568 -54.19 62.78 49.15
C THR A 568 -53.78 63.82 50.19
N ASN A 569 -52.63 64.49 50.03
CA ASN A 569 -52.21 65.59 50.90
C ASN A 569 -52.96 66.89 50.60
N LEU A 570 -53.29 67.18 49.33
CA LEU A 570 -54.11 68.33 48.92
C LEU A 570 -55.56 68.30 49.45
N LYS A 571 -56.03 67.17 49.97
CA LYS A 571 -57.34 67.05 50.64
C LYS A 571 -57.27 67.26 52.16
N ARG A 572 -56.08 67.51 52.71
CA ARG A 572 -55.84 67.61 54.16
C ARG A 572 -55.63 69.05 54.65
N ASP A 573 -55.47 69.99 53.73
CA ASP A 573 -55.62 71.43 53.88
C ASP A 573 -56.92 71.88 53.18
#